data_AF-A0A7U4M2V1-F1
#
_entry.id   AF-A0A7U4M2V1-F1
#
_cell.length_a   1.000
_cell.length_b   1.000
_cell.length_c   1.000
_cell.angle_alpha   90.00
_cell.angle_beta   90.00
_cell.angle_gamma   90.00
#
_symmetry.space_group_name_H-M   'P 1'
#
loop_
_entity.id
_entity.type
_entity.pdbx_description
1 polymer ?
#
loop_
_entity_poly.entity_id
_entity_poly.type
_entity_poly.pdbx_seq_one_letter_code
_entity_poly.pdbx_strand_id
1 'polypeptide(L)'
;MNASSHKYNLLKKLYDTGLKLTATDFSHVSNANQYFVELEYQDLITSEWGRKGKAKVKLRFIADHQRERAKKYLDNMGVKSK
;
A
#
# COMPACT_ATOMS: atom_id res chain seq x y z
N MET A 1 -2.36 6.22 16.11
CA MET A 1 -2.23 6.58 14.68
C MET A 1 -3.62 6.51 14.07
N ASN A 2 -4.00 7.50 13.26
CA ASN A 2 -5.34 7.53 12.64
C ASN A 2 -5.34 6.71 11.34
N ALA A 3 -6.49 6.21 10.91
CA ALA A 3 -6.64 5.38 9.69
C ALA A 3 -6.02 6.01 8.44
N SER A 4 -6.10 7.34 8.31
CA SER A 4 -5.47 8.11 7.21
C SER A 4 -3.94 7.99 7.21
N SER A 5 -3.30 7.96 8.38
CA SER A 5 -1.83 7.78 8.49
C SER A 5 -1.41 6.35 8.11
N HIS A 6 -2.23 5.34 8.37
CA HIS A 6 -1.91 3.96 8.01
C HIS A 6 -1.93 3.74 6.50
N LYS A 7 -2.97 4.22 5.80
CA LYS A 7 -3.02 4.18 4.32
C LYS A 7 -1.85 4.91 3.68
N TYR A 8 -1.52 6.09 4.19
CA TYR A 8 -0.37 6.85 3.72
C TYR A 8 0.93 6.06 3.86
N ASN A 9 1.21 5.48 5.04
CA ASN A 9 2.44 4.73 5.27
C ASN A 9 2.56 3.48 4.40
N LEU A 10 1.45 2.74 4.22
CA LEU A 10 1.40 1.57 3.35
C LEU A 10 1.71 1.95 1.90
N LEU A 11 1.00 2.95 1.37
CA LEU A 11 1.16 3.39 -0.01
C LEU A 11 2.55 3.99 -0.25
N LYS A 12 3.05 4.80 0.70
CA LYS A 12 4.39 5.41 0.62
C LYS A 12 5.47 4.34 0.53
N LYS A 13 5.40 3.32 1.39
CA LYS A 13 6.39 2.23 1.37
C LYS A 13 6.37 1.45 0.05
N LEU A 14 5.18 1.17 -0.49
CA LEU A 14 5.05 0.53 -1.80
C LEU A 14 5.64 1.42 -2.93
N TYR A 15 5.37 2.72 -2.87
CA TYR A 15 5.87 3.69 -3.85
C TYR A 15 7.39 3.84 -3.83
N ASP A 16 7.96 3.98 -2.64
CA ASP A 16 9.41 4.18 -2.45
C ASP A 16 10.21 2.93 -2.82
N THR A 17 9.69 1.74 -2.50
CA THR A 17 10.41 0.48 -2.75
C THR A 17 10.22 -0.04 -4.16
N GLY A 18 9.06 0.18 -4.78
CA GLY A 18 8.70 -0.44 -6.06
C GLY A 18 8.62 -1.98 -6.00
N LEU A 19 8.63 -2.56 -4.79
CA LEU A 19 8.61 -4.00 -4.58
C LEU A 19 7.18 -4.51 -4.35
N LYS A 20 7.00 -5.81 -4.61
CA LYS A 20 5.80 -6.56 -4.23
C LYS A 20 5.89 -6.94 -2.75
N LEU A 21 5.07 -6.33 -1.91
CA LEU A 21 5.07 -6.54 -0.46
C LEU A 21 3.82 -7.28 0.02
N THR A 22 3.87 -7.83 1.23
CA THR A 22 2.75 -8.50 1.89
C THR A 22 2.32 -7.73 3.13
N ALA A 23 1.14 -8.03 3.67
CA ALA A 23 0.70 -7.43 4.93
C ALA A 23 1.64 -7.70 6.12
N THR A 24 2.42 -8.79 6.09
CA THR A 24 3.39 -9.08 7.15
C THR A 24 4.59 -8.15 7.13
N ASP A 25 4.89 -7.52 5.98
CA ASP A 25 5.92 -6.47 5.87
C ASP A 25 5.48 -5.17 6.59
N PHE A 26 4.21 -5.11 7.04
CA PHE A 26 3.60 -4.00 7.76
C PHE A 26 3.02 -4.46 9.11
N SER A 27 3.72 -5.34 9.82
CA SER A 27 3.28 -5.87 11.13
C SER A 27 2.98 -4.80 12.18
N HIS A 28 3.54 -3.59 12.03
CA HIS A 28 3.28 -2.42 12.87
C HIS A 28 1.97 -1.67 12.52
N VAL A 29 1.28 -2.06 11.45
CA VAL A 29 -0.01 -1.50 11.02
C VAL A 29 -1.11 -2.52 11.32
N SER A 30 -1.86 -2.29 12.39
CA SER A 30 -3.09 -3.03 12.65
C SER A 30 -4.05 -2.90 11.47
N ASN A 31 -4.74 -3.98 11.12
CA ASN A 31 -5.70 -4.02 10.00
C ASN A 31 -5.12 -3.64 8.63
N ALA A 32 -3.82 -3.84 8.39
CA ALA A 32 -3.18 -3.56 7.10
C ALA A 32 -3.96 -4.13 5.89
N ASN A 33 -4.54 -5.33 6.01
CA ASN A 33 -5.36 -5.92 4.95
C ASN A 33 -6.60 -5.09 4.57
N GLN A 34 -7.29 -4.48 5.54
CA GLN A 34 -8.45 -3.62 5.26
C GLN A 34 -8.01 -2.37 4.50
N TYR A 35 -6.91 -1.75 4.93
CA TYR A 35 -6.36 -0.58 4.23
C TYR A 35 -5.87 -0.91 2.82
N PHE A 36 -5.30 -2.10 2.59
CA PHE A 36 -4.97 -2.53 1.24
C PHE A 36 -6.20 -2.70 0.35
N VAL A 37 -7.31 -3.21 0.88
CA VAL A 37 -8.57 -3.29 0.14
C VAL A 37 -9.07 -1.89 -0.24
N GLU A 38 -9.00 -0.93 0.68
CA GLU A 38 -9.38 0.46 0.38
C GLU A 38 -8.47 1.12 -0.68
N LEU A 39 -7.16 0.89 -0.62
CA LEU A 39 -6.20 1.40 -1.62
C LEU A 39 -6.41 0.75 -2.99
N GLU A 40 -6.76 -0.54 -3.02
CA GLU A 40 -7.09 -1.28 -4.25
C GLU A 40 -8.41 -0.77 -4.84
N TYR A 41 -9.42 -0.49 -4.02
CA TYR A 41 -10.69 0.12 -4.46
C TYR A 41 -10.50 1.53 -5.04
N GLN A 42 -9.51 2.27 -4.57
CA GLN A 42 -9.14 3.60 -5.10
C GLN A 42 -8.22 3.53 -6.33
N ASP A 43 -7.94 2.33 -6.84
CA ASP A 43 -7.03 2.09 -7.97
C ASP A 43 -5.63 2.71 -7.78
N LEU A 44 -5.14 2.66 -6.53
CA LEU A 44 -3.81 3.16 -6.15
C LEU A 44 -2.76 2.04 -6.10
N ILE A 45 -3.21 0.80 -5.93
CA ILE A 45 -2.37 -0.40 -5.87
C ILE A 45 -3.07 -1.56 -6.58
N THR A 46 -2.29 -2.58 -6.92
CA THR A 46 -2.77 -3.87 -7.42
C THR A 46 -2.33 -4.98 -6.47
N SER A 47 -3.12 -6.06 -6.42
CA SER A 47 -2.74 -7.27 -5.71
C SER A 47 -2.67 -8.49 -6.64
N GLU A 48 -1.80 -9.43 -6.29
CA GLU A 48 -1.74 -10.75 -6.91
C GLU A 48 -1.45 -11.83 -5.87
N TRP A 49 -1.81 -13.08 -6.17
CA TRP A 49 -1.37 -14.21 -5.36
C TRP A 49 0.01 -14.67 -5.79
N GLY A 50 0.97 -14.65 -4.87
CA GLY A 50 2.35 -15.09 -5.09
C GLY A 50 2.83 -16.02 -3.99
N ARG A 51 4.16 -16.21 -3.92
CA ARG A 51 4.82 -16.99 -2.88
C ARG A 51 5.82 -16.14 -2.10
N LYS A 52 5.87 -16.32 -0.79
CA LYS A 52 6.95 -15.81 0.09
C LYS A 52 7.51 -17.02 0.83
N GLY A 53 8.68 -17.49 0.39
CA GLY A 53 9.17 -18.83 0.73
C GLY A 53 8.19 -19.92 0.25
N LYS A 54 7.78 -20.81 1.16
CA LYS A 54 6.82 -21.89 0.86
C LYS A 54 5.34 -21.46 0.98
N ALA A 55 5.05 -20.30 1.56
CA ALA A 55 3.69 -19.85 1.81
C ALA A 55 3.11 -19.12 0.59
N LYS A 56 1.86 -19.46 0.22
CA LYS A 56 1.06 -18.68 -0.73
C LYS A 56 0.53 -17.44 -0.04
N VAL A 57 0.88 -16.26 -0.56
CA VAL A 57 0.56 -14.97 0.06
C VAL A 57 0.00 -14.00 -0.98
N LYS A 58 -0.86 -13.07 -0.54
CA LYS A 58 -1.35 -12.00 -1.41
C LYS A 58 -0.30 -10.87 -1.40
N LEU A 59 0.38 -10.67 -2.52
CA LEU A 59 1.33 -9.58 -2.76
C LEU A 59 0.58 -8.29 -3.13
N ARG A 60 1.17 -7.13 -2.83
CA ARG A 60 0.68 -5.78 -3.11
C ARG A 60 1.78 -4.97 -3.76
N PHE A 61 1.45 -4.21 -4.79
CA PHE A 61 2.39 -3.32 -5.48
C PHE A 61 1.64 -2.19 -6.18
N ILE A 62 2.37 -1.17 -6.62
CA ILE A 62 1.84 -0.10 -7.46
C ILE A 62 2.21 -0.45 -8.89
N ALA A 63 1.22 -0.70 -9.75
CA ALA A 63 1.46 -0.90 -11.17
C ALA A 63 1.88 0.43 -11.83
N ASP A 64 2.56 0.36 -12.98
CA ASP A 64 3.08 1.56 -13.64
C ASP A 64 1.98 2.60 -13.94
N HIS A 65 0.83 2.15 -14.42
CA HIS A 65 -0.33 3.01 -14.69
C HIS A 65 -0.97 3.61 -13.42
N GLN A 66 -0.66 3.09 -12.24
CA GLN A 66 -1.16 3.58 -10.94
C GLN A 66 -0.19 4.57 -10.28
N ARG A 67 1.09 4.63 -10.71
CA ARG A 67 2.13 5.44 -10.04
C ARG A 67 1.78 6.92 -9.93
N GLU A 68 1.24 7.52 -11.00
CA GLU A 68 0.90 8.94 -10.98
C GLU A 68 -0.22 9.24 -9.96
N ARG A 69 -1.23 8.37 -9.88
CA ARG A 69 -2.34 8.53 -8.93
C ARG A 69 -1.89 8.30 -7.49
N ALA A 70 -1.07 7.27 -7.27
CA ALA A 70 -0.46 7.02 -5.97
C ALA A 70 0.37 8.22 -5.49
N LYS A 71 1.16 8.84 -6.38
CA LYS A 71 1.91 10.06 -6.06
C LYS A 71 0.98 11.22 -5.66
N LYS A 72 -0.05 11.51 -6.46
CA LYS A 72 -1.03 12.56 -6.15
C LYS A 72 -1.73 12.35 -4.80
N TYR A 73 -2.06 11.09 -4.47
CA TYR A 73 -2.63 10.75 -3.18
C TYR A 73 -1.67 11.06 -2.02
N LEU A 74 -0.40 10.65 -2.16
CA LEU A 74 0.64 10.89 -1.16
C LEU A 74 0.89 12.39 -0.96
N ASP A 75 0.96 13.17 -2.05
CA ASP A 75 1.16 14.61 -1.99
C ASP A 75 -0.01 15.29 -1.25
N ASN A 76 -1.26 14.94 -1.60
CA ASN A 76 -2.46 15.49 -0.96
C ASN A 76 -2.58 15.15 0.53
N MET A 77 -2.14 13.95 0.94
CA MET A 77 -2.15 13.52 2.35
C MET A 77 -1.00 14.12 3.15
N GLY A 78 0.17 14.27 2.52
CA GLY A 78 1.36 14.87 3.14
C GLY A 78 1.19 16.35 3.45
N VAL A 79 0.44 17.08 2.61
CA VAL A 79 0.11 18.50 2.85
C VAL A 79 -0.86 18.69 4.01
N LYS A 80 -1.75 17.73 4.28
CA LYS A 80 -2.73 17.81 5.39
C LYS A 80 -2.17 17.44 6.77
N SER A 81 -0.92 16.98 6.84
CA SER A 81 -0.27 16.53 8.09
C SER A 81 0.80 17.51 8.61
N LYS A 82 0.95 18.68 7.98
CA LYS A 82 1.73 19.82 8.47
C LYS A 82 0.80 20.87 9.05
#